data_AF-A0AAD8ALG9-F1
#
_entry.id   AF-A0AAD8ALG9-F1
#
_cell.length_a   1.000
_cell.length_b   1.000
_cell.length_c   1.000
_cell.angle_alpha   90.00
_cell.angle_beta   90.00
_cell.angle_gamma   90.00
#
_symmetry.space_group_name_H-M   'P 1'
#
loop_
_entity.id
_entity.type
_entity.pdbx_description
1 polymer ?
#
loop_
_entity_poly.entity_id
_entity_poly.type
_entity_poly.pdbx_seq_one_letter_code
_entity_poly.pdbx_strand_id
1 'polypeptide(L)'
;VITTVFWAVFNYDRSLVYPKFVDELIEPHINHFMHTSIAIFVVLELLLRPHYYSKQNHNILVMYAFSIFYCILFHWAYVTSGIWTYPLYHHLNWPQRILMTSVTAIIAPYGYYTLGRKIAEHYWGREPEPEKNGKKL
;
A
#
# COMPACT_ATOMS: atom_id res chain seq x y z
N VAL A 1 -0.05 -3.18 -0.90
CA VAL A 1 1.12 -2.68 -1.67
C VAL A 1 2.42 -3.25 -1.15
N ILE A 2 2.77 -3.06 0.13
CA ILE A 2 4.03 -3.54 0.72
C ILE A 2 4.26 -5.02 0.41
N THR A 3 3.38 -5.91 0.87
CA THR A 3 3.54 -7.36 0.70
C THR A 3 3.67 -7.77 -0.76
N THR A 4 2.81 -7.27 -1.63
CA THR A 4 2.76 -7.70 -3.03
C THR A 4 3.95 -7.20 -3.84
N VAL A 5 4.29 -5.91 -3.70
CA VAL A 5 5.42 -5.32 -4.43
C VAL A 5 6.74 -5.85 -3.90
N PHE A 6 6.89 -5.93 -2.57
CA PHE A 6 8.09 -6.47 -1.95
C PHE A 6 8.37 -7.89 -2.43
N TRP A 7 7.42 -8.81 -2.26
CA TRP A 7 7.65 -10.20 -2.63
C TRP A 7 7.78 -10.40 -4.13
N ALA A 8 7.10 -9.60 -4.96
CA ALA A 8 7.29 -9.66 -6.41
C ALA A 8 8.73 -9.30 -6.80
N VAL A 9 9.27 -8.19 -6.27
CA VAL A 9 10.64 -7.76 -6.58
C VAL A 9 11.66 -8.68 -5.92
N PHE A 10 11.44 -9.06 -4.66
CA PHE A 10 12.35 -9.90 -3.87
C PHE A 10 12.56 -11.28 -4.50
N ASN A 11 11.47 -11.92 -4.96
CA ASN A 11 11.55 -13.24 -5.60
C ASN A 11 12.10 -13.17 -7.04
N TYR A 12 11.95 -12.01 -7.71
CA TYR A 12 12.56 -11.79 -9.03
C TYR A 12 14.06 -11.57 -8.91
N ASP A 13 14.47 -10.57 -8.13
CA ASP A 13 15.86 -10.28 -7.79
C ASP A 13 15.91 -9.49 -6.48
N ARG A 14 16.35 -10.18 -5.42
CA ARG A 14 16.51 -9.64 -4.07
C ARG A 14 17.40 -8.40 -4.00
N SER A 15 18.42 -8.33 -4.85
CA SER A 15 19.41 -7.24 -4.84
C SER A 15 18.80 -5.89 -5.22
N LEU A 16 17.66 -5.91 -5.92
CA LEU A 16 16.88 -4.71 -6.26
C LEU A 16 16.15 -4.11 -5.07
N VAL A 17 15.94 -4.89 -4.00
CA VAL A 17 15.31 -4.43 -2.76
C VAL A 17 16.34 -3.87 -1.80
N TYR A 18 17.42 -4.61 -1.55
CA TYR A 18 18.50 -4.16 -0.66
C TYR A 18 19.83 -4.87 -0.93
N PRO A 19 20.98 -4.26 -0.55
CA PRO A 19 22.31 -4.85 -0.74
C PRO A 19 22.55 -6.15 0.03
N LYS A 20 23.54 -6.95 -0.39
CA LYS A 20 23.85 -8.27 0.23
C LYS A 20 24.16 -8.24 1.72
N PHE A 21 24.83 -7.21 2.22
CA PHE A 21 25.17 -7.14 3.65
C PHE A 21 23.94 -7.09 4.56
N VAL A 22 22.76 -6.70 4.04
CA VAL A 22 21.52 -6.67 4.83
C VAL A 22 21.01 -8.08 5.14
N ASP A 23 21.40 -9.10 4.34
CA ASP A 23 21.07 -10.51 4.64
C ASP A 23 21.70 -10.98 5.95
N GLU A 24 22.84 -10.40 6.35
CA GLU A 24 23.53 -10.70 7.61
C GLU A 24 22.88 -9.97 8.80
N LEU A 25 22.12 -8.89 8.53
CA LEU A 25 21.47 -8.07 9.55
C LEU A 25 20.02 -8.48 9.81
N ILE A 26 19.32 -8.98 8.78
CA ILE A 26 17.89 -9.26 8.83
C ILE A 26 17.65 -10.74 8.59
N GLU A 27 17.32 -11.46 9.66
CA GLU A 27 16.98 -12.86 9.57
C GLU A 27 15.69 -13.07 8.72
N PRO A 28 15.57 -14.21 8.01
CA PRO A 28 14.43 -14.46 7.11
C PRO A 28 13.07 -14.36 7.80
N HIS A 29 12.98 -14.78 9.05
CA HIS A 29 11.73 -14.73 9.82
C HIS A 29 11.32 -13.29 10.16
N ILE A 30 12.29 -12.42 10.47
CA ILE A 30 12.06 -10.97 10.66
C ILE A 30 11.62 -10.35 9.32
N ASN A 31 12.27 -10.72 8.23
CA ASN A 31 11.90 -10.24 6.89
C ASN A 31 10.45 -10.62 6.53
N HIS A 32 10.04 -11.86 6.81
CA HIS A 32 8.67 -12.30 6.65
C HIS A 32 7.70 -11.53 7.55
N PHE A 33 8.05 -11.35 8.82
CA PHE A 33 7.22 -10.60 9.76
C PHE A 33 6.99 -9.17 9.27
N MET A 34 8.02 -8.45 8.84
CA MET A 34 7.90 -7.09 8.33
C MET A 34 7.01 -6.98 7.07
N HIS A 35 7.11 -7.94 6.15
CA HIS A 35 6.49 -7.81 4.82
C HIS A 35 5.20 -8.62 4.64
N THR A 36 4.90 -9.58 5.51
CA THR A 36 3.73 -10.47 5.39
C THR A 36 2.71 -10.25 6.49
N SER A 37 3.13 -9.94 7.72
CA SER A 37 2.21 -9.82 8.86
C SER A 37 1.12 -8.79 8.64
N ILE A 38 1.45 -7.64 8.03
CA ILE A 38 0.52 -6.56 7.73
C ILE A 38 -0.64 -7.06 6.86
N ALA A 39 -0.36 -7.85 5.83
CA ALA A 39 -1.40 -8.41 4.97
C ALA A 39 -2.30 -9.41 5.73
N ILE A 40 -1.70 -10.25 6.58
CA ILE A 40 -2.45 -11.20 7.41
C ILE A 40 -3.41 -10.43 8.33
N PHE A 41 -2.93 -9.41 9.04
CA PHE A 41 -3.76 -8.63 9.95
C PHE A 41 -4.87 -7.87 9.23
N VAL A 42 -4.60 -7.28 8.07
CA VAL A 42 -5.63 -6.61 7.27
C VAL A 42 -6.71 -7.59 6.81
N VAL A 43 -6.34 -8.80 6.37
CA VAL A 43 -7.31 -9.83 5.98
C VAL A 43 -8.12 -10.30 7.19
N LEU A 44 -7.47 -10.56 8.31
CA LEU A 44 -8.18 -10.96 9.54
C LEU A 44 -9.13 -9.88 10.03
N GLU A 45 -8.71 -8.60 10.04
CA GLU A 45 -9.57 -7.48 10.40
C GLU A 45 -10.81 -7.41 9.49
N LEU A 46 -10.60 -7.53 8.18
CA LEU A 46 -11.66 -7.47 7.17
C LEU A 46 -12.70 -8.61 7.34
N LEU A 47 -12.26 -9.78 7.78
CA LEU A 47 -13.10 -10.97 7.96
C LEU A 47 -13.74 -11.08 9.34
N LEU A 48 -13.13 -10.51 10.38
CA LEU A 48 -13.59 -10.68 11.77
C LEU A 48 -14.40 -9.48 12.28
N ARG A 49 -14.24 -8.30 11.65
CA ARG A 49 -14.93 -7.08 12.06
C ARG A 49 -15.82 -6.55 10.94
N PRO A 50 -17.08 -6.19 11.23
CA PRO A 50 -17.92 -5.46 10.29
C PRO A 50 -17.23 -4.17 9.84
N HIS A 51 -17.01 -4.04 8.54
CA HIS A 51 -16.32 -2.91 7.94
C HIS A 51 -17.22 -2.22 6.92
N TYR A 52 -17.56 -0.96 7.16
CA TYR A 52 -18.48 -0.18 6.33
C TYR A 52 -17.77 1.02 5.72
N TYR A 53 -17.88 1.15 4.39
CA TYR A 53 -17.17 2.17 3.60
C TYR A 53 -18.06 3.39 3.28
N SER A 54 -18.70 4.01 4.28
CA SER A 54 -19.64 5.13 4.08
C SER A 54 -19.03 6.39 3.46
N LYS A 55 -17.78 6.73 3.78
CA LYS A 55 -17.14 7.97 3.32
C LYS A 55 -16.04 7.69 2.30
N GLN A 56 -16.41 7.06 1.18
CA GLN A 56 -15.46 6.64 0.15
C GLN A 56 -14.51 7.76 -0.29
N ASN A 57 -15.03 8.97 -0.58
CA ASN A 57 -14.20 10.08 -1.04
C ASN A 57 -13.20 10.52 0.03
N HIS A 58 -13.61 10.52 1.31
CA HIS A 58 -12.71 10.85 2.41
C HIS A 58 -11.62 9.78 2.59
N ASN A 59 -11.98 8.50 2.54
CA ASN A 59 -11.01 7.41 2.68
C ASN A 59 -9.97 7.43 1.55
N ILE A 60 -10.42 7.65 0.30
CA ILE A 60 -9.53 7.77 -0.86
C ILE A 60 -8.65 9.01 -0.75
N LEU A 61 -9.21 10.15 -0.31
CA LEU A 61 -8.44 11.38 -0.11
C LEU A 61 -7.31 11.17 0.90
N VAL A 62 -7.61 10.60 2.08
CA VAL A 62 -6.62 10.33 3.12
C VAL A 62 -5.55 9.36 2.61
N MET A 63 -5.96 8.30 1.91
CA MET A 63 -5.04 7.32 1.32
C MET A 63 -4.07 7.97 0.32
N TYR A 64 -4.56 8.83 -0.58
CA TYR A 64 -3.69 9.52 -1.54
C TYR A 64 -2.85 10.62 -0.90
N ALA A 65 -3.37 11.35 0.08
CA ALA A 65 -2.59 12.34 0.83
C ALA A 65 -1.39 11.66 1.51
N PHE A 66 -1.61 10.52 2.16
CA PHE A 66 -0.52 9.72 2.73
C PHE A 66 0.45 9.20 1.67
N SER A 67 -0.06 8.70 0.55
CA SER A 67 0.78 8.18 -0.55
C SER A 67 1.66 9.26 -1.17
N ILE A 68 1.11 10.47 -1.38
CA ILE A 68 1.85 11.63 -1.87
C ILE A 68 2.91 12.06 -0.85
N PHE A 69 2.54 12.15 0.43
CA PHE A 69 3.49 12.49 1.50
C PHE A 69 4.66 11.50 1.54
N TYR A 70 4.39 10.20 1.49
CA TYR A 70 5.43 9.17 1.41
C TYR A 70 6.29 9.32 0.16
N CYS A 71 5.69 9.57 -1.01
CA CYS A 71 6.43 9.81 -2.25
C CYS A 71 7.35 11.02 -2.14
N ILE A 72 6.91 12.11 -1.51
CA ILE A 72 7.74 13.29 -1.26
C ILE A 72 8.94 12.90 -0.40
N LEU A 73 8.72 12.19 0.71
CA LEU A 73 9.81 11.74 1.58
C LEU A 73 10.79 10.81 0.86
N PHE A 74 10.27 9.87 0.06
CA PHE A 74 11.09 8.94 -0.72
C PHE A 74 12.01 9.67 -1.73
N HIS A 75 11.47 10.63 -2.48
CA HIS A 75 12.28 11.42 -3.43
C HIS A 75 13.19 12.41 -2.71
N TRP A 76 12.73 13.00 -1.60
CA TRP A 76 13.54 13.88 -0.76
C TRP A 76 14.76 13.15 -0.19
N ALA A 77 14.61 11.90 0.25
CA ALA A 77 15.72 11.07 0.71
C ALA A 77 16.78 10.85 -0.40
N TYR A 78 16.35 10.66 -1.66
CA TYR A 78 17.28 10.56 -2.79
C TYR A 78 17.99 11.90 -3.06
N VAL A 79 17.26 13.02 -3.06
CA VAL A 79 17.84 14.34 -3.31
C VAL A 79 18.88 14.72 -2.24
N THR A 80 18.66 14.31 -0.99
CA THR A 80 19.56 14.65 0.12
C THR A 80 20.76 13.71 0.24
N SER A 81 20.58 12.41 0.02
CA SER A 81 21.65 11.42 0.17
C SER A 81 22.38 11.06 -1.13
N GLY A 82 21.77 11.35 -2.29
CA GLY A 82 22.24 10.89 -3.60
C GLY A 82 22.03 9.39 -3.85
N ILE A 83 21.40 8.66 -2.92
CA ILE A 83 21.23 7.21 -2.97
C ILE A 83 19.75 6.87 -2.94
N TRP A 84 19.29 6.00 -3.84
CA TRP A 84 17.92 5.52 -3.78
C TRP A 84 17.76 4.55 -2.61
N THR A 85 16.67 4.70 -1.84
CA THR A 85 16.35 3.77 -0.74
C THR A 85 16.20 2.33 -1.24
N TYR A 86 15.71 2.16 -2.48
CA TYR A 86 15.64 0.88 -3.15
C TYR A 86 16.55 0.87 -4.38
N PRO A 87 17.55 -0.03 -4.46
CA PRO A 87 18.47 -0.14 -5.60
C PRO A 87 17.76 -0.25 -6.95
N LEU A 88 16.55 -0.83 -7.00
CA LEU A 88 15.69 -0.88 -8.18
C LEU A 88 15.67 0.45 -8.96
N TYR A 89 15.51 1.59 -8.29
CA TYR A 89 15.39 2.90 -8.96
C TYR A 89 16.67 3.34 -9.69
N HIS A 90 17.85 2.84 -9.31
CA HIS A 90 19.08 3.07 -10.08
C HIS A 90 19.03 2.41 -11.46
N HIS A 91 18.37 1.25 -11.57
CA HIS A 91 18.29 0.48 -12.81
C HIS A 91 17.14 0.94 -13.72
N LEU A 92 16.19 1.72 -13.20
CA LEU A 92 15.06 2.22 -13.97
C LEU A 92 15.41 3.52 -14.71
N ASN A 93 15.02 3.60 -15.99
CA ASN A 93 14.99 4.87 -16.72
C ASN A 93 13.81 5.76 -16.27
N TRP A 94 13.77 7.01 -16.72
CA TRP A 94 12.75 7.97 -16.30
C TRP A 94 11.30 7.50 -16.50
N PRO A 95 10.91 7.00 -17.70
CA PRO A 95 9.57 6.43 -17.89
C PRO A 95 9.25 5.30 -16.90
N GLN A 96 10.19 4.39 -16.67
CA GLN A 96 10.00 3.27 -15.75
C GLN A 96 9.88 3.74 -14.29
N ARG A 97 10.62 4.76 -13.87
CA ARG A 97 10.49 5.36 -12.53
C ARG A 97 9.12 5.98 -12.34
N ILE A 98 8.62 6.73 -13.32
CA ILE A 98 7.28 7.32 -13.29
C ILE A 98 6.23 6.22 -13.19
N LEU A 99 6.37 5.15 -14.00
CA LEU A 99 5.47 4.01 -13.97
C LEU A 99 5.50 3.31 -12.61
N MET A 100 6.69 2.99 -12.08
CA MET A 100 6.86 2.31 -10.79
C MET A 100 6.25 3.12 -9.66
N THR A 101 6.53 4.42 -9.60
CA THR A 101 5.95 5.34 -8.61
C THR A 101 4.42 5.42 -8.76
N SER A 102 3.90 5.51 -9.99
CA SER A 102 2.44 5.57 -10.23
C SER A 102 1.74 4.27 -9.85
N VAL A 103 2.33 3.13 -10.16
CA VAL A 103 1.79 1.80 -9.80
C VAL A 103 1.73 1.65 -8.29
N THR A 104 2.81 2.00 -7.59
CA THR A 104 2.92 1.79 -6.14
C THR A 104 2.16 2.84 -5.32
N ALA A 105 2.09 4.09 -5.76
CA ALA A 105 1.49 5.18 -5.00
C ALA A 105 0.03 5.50 -5.37
N ILE A 106 -0.44 5.07 -6.54
CA ILE A 106 -1.78 5.40 -7.03
C ILE A 106 -2.58 4.15 -7.39
N ILE A 107 -2.10 3.39 -8.37
CA ILE A 107 -2.89 2.30 -9.00
C ILE A 107 -3.12 1.17 -8.00
N ALA A 108 -2.05 0.67 -7.38
CA ALA A 108 -2.14 -0.45 -6.45
C ALA A 108 -2.92 -0.10 -5.16
N PRO A 109 -2.69 1.05 -4.49
CA PRO A 109 -3.52 1.48 -3.36
C PRO A 109 -5.01 1.52 -3.71
N TYR A 110 -5.38 2.12 -4.84
CA TYR A 110 -6.77 2.16 -5.30
C TYR A 110 -7.34 0.77 -5.57
N GLY A 111 -6.56 -0.10 -6.22
CA GLY A 111 -6.94 -1.50 -6.45
C GLY A 111 -7.21 -2.24 -5.15
N TYR A 112 -6.33 -2.11 -4.14
CA TYR A 112 -6.53 -2.76 -2.84
C TYR A 112 -7.70 -2.16 -2.06
N TYR A 113 -7.91 -0.84 -2.11
CA TYR A 113 -9.06 -0.20 -1.50
C TYR A 113 -10.38 -0.74 -2.07
N THR A 114 -10.48 -0.80 -3.41
CA THR A 114 -11.69 -1.29 -4.08
C THR A 114 -11.92 -2.78 -3.86
N LEU A 115 -10.85 -3.58 -3.82
CA LEU A 115 -10.93 -5.01 -3.49
C LEU A 115 -11.40 -5.21 -2.05
N GLY A 116 -10.78 -4.53 -1.08
CA GLY A 116 -11.16 -4.60 0.34
C GLY A 116 -12.61 -4.20 0.55
N ARG A 117 -13.07 -3.14 -0.11
CA ARG A 117 -14.48 -2.74 -0.09
C ARG A 117 -15.41 -3.82 -0.62
N LYS A 118 -15.11 -4.41 -1.78
CA LYS A 118 -15.95 -5.48 -2.36
C LYS A 118 -16.05 -6.69 -1.43
N ILE A 119 -14.94 -7.07 -0.80
CA ILE A 119 -14.91 -8.16 0.18
C ILE A 119 -15.78 -7.78 1.39
N ALA A 120 -15.61 -6.58 1.95
CA ALA A 120 -16.42 -6.14 3.09
C ALA A 120 -17.91 -6.09 2.75
N GLU A 121 -18.29 -5.54 1.60
CA GLU A 121 -19.69 -5.52 1.14
C GLU A 121 -20.28 -6.92 0.98
N HIS A 122 -19.45 -7.90 0.57
CA HIS A 122 -19.86 -9.29 0.43
C HIS A 122 -20.13 -9.98 1.78
N TYR A 123 -19.28 -9.77 2.78
CA TYR A 123 -19.41 -10.41 4.09
C TYR A 123 -20.37 -9.68 5.05
N TRP A 124 -20.40 -8.34 4.98
CA TRP A 124 -21.07 -7.50 5.99
C TRP A 124 -22.22 -6.65 5.43
N GLY A 125 -22.43 -6.68 4.12
CA GLY A 125 -23.40 -5.84 3.44
C GLY A 125 -22.93 -4.39 3.29
N ARG A 126 -23.80 -3.54 2.74
CA ARG A 126 -23.58 -2.09 2.67
C ARG A 126 -24.14 -1.43 3.92
N GLU A 127 -23.51 -0.34 4.35
CA GLU A 127 -24.07 0.49 5.41
C GLU A 127 -25.44 1.01 4.99
N PRO A 128 -26.45 1.01 5.88
CA PRO A 128 -27.71 1.69 5.61
C PRO A 128 -27.44 3.17 5.33
N GLU A 129 -28.07 3.74 4.28
CA GLU A 129 -28.00 5.19 4.10
C GLU A 129 -28.54 5.90 5.35
N PRO A 130 -27.88 6.96 5.84
CA PRO A 130 -28.44 7.76 6.92
C PRO A 130 -29.81 8.27 6.44
N GLU A 131 -30.85 7.95 7.22
CA GLU A 131 -32.22 8.36 6.94
C GLU A 131 -32.25 9.87 6.70
N LYS A 132 -32.61 10.29 5.48
CA LYS A 132 -32.78 11.71 5.12
C LYS A 132 -34.03 12.26 5.83
N ASN A 133 -33.96 12.43 7.15
CA ASN A 133 -35.03 13.09 7.90
C ASN A 133 -34.96 14.60 7.70
N GLY A 134 -35.94 15.10 6.94
CA GLY A 134 -36.14 16.54 6.79
C GLY A 134 -37.22 16.96 5.78
N LYS A 135 -38.26 16.16 5.52
CA LYS A 135 -39.54 16.69 4.99
C LYS A 135 -40.74 15.98 5.63
N LYS A 136 -41.74 16.79 5.99
CA LYS A 136 -43.01 16.56 6.73
C LYS A 136 -42.83 16.82 8.23
N LEU A 137 -43.47 17.82 8.85
CA LEU A 137 -44.76 18.49 8.60
C LEU A 137 -44.62 20.00 8.43
#